data_AF-A0A7W1G1B9-F1
#
_entry.id   AF-A0A7W1G1B9-F1
#
_cell.length_a   1.000
_cell.length_b   1.000
_cell.length_c   1.000
_cell.angle_alpha   90.00
_cell.angle_beta   90.00
_cell.angle_gamma   90.00
#
_symmetry.space_group_name_H-M   'P 1'
#
loop_
_entity.id
_entity.type
_entity.pdbx_description
1 polymer ?
#
loop_
_entity_poly.entity_id
_entity_poly.type
_entity_poly.pdbx_seq_one_letter_code
_entity_poly.pdbx_strand_id
1 'polypeptide(L)'
;PEAKGGTRRIMELVLALRQPVMPAVLATGERAWVDRDGRVLPGVLPAPAVKRPNLRGIEATSPTRVQAALAIWQTLESQLERGLVTDIVLNDTLDDRGSRGIVLYTRQGSRLVWGDPAEERYGVRADDKARELVHTIRCQGDLGRIAMINVRFNQPFFVLRD
;
A
#
# COMPACT_ATOMS: atom_id res chain seq x y z
N PRO A 1 -17.60 6.18 67.51
CA PRO A 1 -16.61 6.18 66.41
C PRO A 1 -17.33 6.02 65.05
N GLU A 2 -17.64 7.15 64.40
CA GLU A 2 -18.32 7.17 63.10
C GLU A 2 -17.34 6.87 61.95
N ALA A 3 -17.67 5.86 61.16
CA ALA A 3 -16.97 5.53 59.93
C ALA A 3 -17.34 6.57 58.84
N LYS A 4 -16.38 7.42 58.46
CA LYS A 4 -16.51 8.30 57.28
C LYS A 4 -16.50 7.43 56.02
N GLY A 5 -17.68 7.13 55.49
CA GLY A 5 -17.88 6.49 54.20
C GLY A 5 -17.45 7.40 53.06
N GLY A 6 -16.17 7.36 52.69
CA GLY A 6 -15.66 8.03 51.49
C GLY A 6 -16.30 7.45 50.24
N THR A 7 -17.00 8.28 49.47
CA THR A 7 -17.65 7.88 48.21
C THR A 7 -16.56 7.52 47.18
N ARG A 8 -16.29 6.22 47.03
CA ARG A 8 -15.37 5.72 45.99
C ARG A 8 -16.03 5.91 44.63
N ARG A 9 -15.53 6.85 43.84
CA ARG A 9 -15.95 7.05 42.45
C ARG A 9 -15.10 6.16 41.56
N ILE A 10 -15.74 5.24 40.84
CA ILE A 10 -15.09 4.39 39.85
C ILE A 10 -15.22 5.09 38.50
N MET A 11 -14.09 5.31 37.83
CA MET A 11 -14.04 5.76 36.44
C MET A 11 -13.59 4.59 35.60
N GLU A 12 -14.46 4.14 34.69
CA GLU A 12 -14.13 3.11 33.71
C GLU A 12 -13.67 3.78 32.42
N LEU A 13 -12.45 3.49 32.01
CA LEU A 13 -11.87 3.94 30.75
C LEU A 13 -11.71 2.74 29.83
N VAL A 14 -12.37 2.77 28.67
CA VAL A 14 -12.19 1.77 27.61
C VAL A 14 -11.31 2.38 26.51
N LEU A 15 -10.11 1.84 26.34
CA LEU A 15 -9.18 2.25 25.29
C LEU A 15 -9.07 1.15 24.24
N ALA A 16 -9.20 1.51 22.96
CA ALA A 16 -8.90 0.65 21.82
C ALA A 16 -7.68 1.22 21.08
N LEU A 17 -6.59 0.46 21.05
CA LEU A 17 -5.37 0.84 20.34
C LEU A 17 -5.48 0.48 18.86
N ARG A 18 -5.18 1.45 17.98
CA ARG A 18 -5.04 1.20 16.55
C ARG A 18 -3.81 0.33 16.30
N GLN A 19 -3.96 -0.70 15.46
CA GLN A 19 -2.88 -1.61 15.13
C GLN A 19 -2.22 -1.20 13.80
N PRO A 20 -0.88 -1.10 13.75
CA PRO A 20 -0.17 -0.86 12.50
C PRO A 20 -0.34 -2.07 11.58
N VAL A 21 -0.61 -1.81 10.30
CA VAL A 21 -0.85 -2.83 9.27
C VAL A 21 0.17 -2.74 8.15
N MET A 22 0.59 -1.54 7.78
CA MET A 22 1.52 -1.31 6.67
C MET A 22 2.54 -0.24 7.06
N PRO A 23 3.85 -0.42 6.80
CA PRO A 23 4.82 0.65 6.98
C PRO A 23 4.57 1.78 5.99
N ALA A 24 4.88 2.99 6.38
CA ALA A 24 4.87 4.15 5.51
C ALA A 24 6.12 5.02 5.71
N VAL A 25 6.50 5.74 4.66
CA VAL A 25 7.56 6.74 4.70
C VAL A 25 6.96 8.07 4.28
N LEU A 26 7.03 9.03 5.18
CA LEU A 26 6.58 10.41 4.97
C LEU A 26 7.50 11.13 3.97
N ALA A 27 7.03 12.22 3.38
CA ALA A 27 7.78 13.12 2.51
C ALA A 27 9.02 13.70 3.22
N THR A 28 8.97 13.83 4.55
CA THR A 28 10.12 14.20 5.41
C THR A 28 11.19 13.10 5.50
N GLY A 29 10.90 11.89 5.01
CA GLY A 29 11.74 10.70 5.19
C GLY A 29 11.49 9.95 6.49
N GLU A 30 10.64 10.48 7.37
CA GLU A 30 10.29 9.84 8.64
C GLU A 30 9.50 8.56 8.42
N ARG A 31 9.73 7.58 9.31
CA ARG A 31 8.95 6.35 9.35
C ARG A 31 7.62 6.60 10.03
N ALA A 32 6.57 6.01 9.46
CA ALA A 32 5.22 6.00 9.99
C ALA A 32 4.60 4.62 9.78
N TRP A 33 3.42 4.43 10.34
CA TRP A 33 2.59 3.26 10.06
C TRP A 33 1.24 3.69 9.49
N VAL A 34 0.57 2.77 8.82
CA VAL A 34 -0.82 2.91 8.39
C VAL A 34 -1.61 1.75 8.97
N ASP A 35 -2.76 2.04 9.58
CA ASP A 35 -3.67 1.01 10.06
C ASP A 35 -4.65 0.53 8.98
N ARG A 36 -5.53 -0.41 9.34
CA ARG A 36 -6.55 -0.96 8.42
C ARG A 36 -7.54 0.09 7.90
N ASP A 37 -7.74 1.18 8.63
CA ASP A 37 -8.65 2.25 8.24
C ASP A 37 -7.92 3.30 7.39
N GLY A 38 -6.65 3.08 7.05
CA GLY A 38 -5.85 3.98 6.23
C GLY A 38 -5.37 5.21 7.00
N ARG A 39 -5.44 5.18 8.34
CA ARG A 39 -4.95 6.27 9.17
C ARG A 39 -3.47 6.14 9.39
N VAL A 40 -2.77 7.28 9.30
CA VAL A 40 -1.35 7.38 9.63
C VAL A 40 -1.20 7.31 11.15
N LEU A 41 -0.29 6.45 11.60
CA LEU A 41 0.10 6.27 12.99
C LEU A 41 1.59 6.61 13.17
N PRO A 42 2.01 6.99 14.39
CA PRO A 42 3.40 7.32 14.69
C PRO A 42 4.36 6.15 14.45
N GLY A 43 5.54 6.42 13.87
CA GLY A 43 6.56 5.40 13.59
C GLY A 43 7.20 4.74 14.82
N VAL A 44 6.98 5.29 16.02
CA VAL A 44 7.46 4.72 17.30
C VAL A 44 6.71 3.45 17.70
N LEU A 45 5.58 3.14 17.05
CA LEU A 45 4.85 1.91 17.29
C LEU A 45 5.66 0.69 16.82
N PRO A 46 5.52 -0.46 17.49
CA PRO A 46 6.20 -1.69 17.10
C PRO A 46 5.79 -2.11 15.69
N ALA A 47 6.75 -2.63 14.92
CA ALA A 47 6.50 -3.12 13.58
C ALA A 47 5.57 -4.35 13.58
N PRO A 48 4.72 -4.52 12.55
CA PRO A 48 4.04 -5.78 12.30
C PRO A 48 5.04 -6.92 12.13
N ALA A 49 4.66 -8.14 12.52
CA ALA A 49 5.51 -9.32 12.42
C ALA A 49 5.90 -9.70 10.98
N VAL A 50 5.08 -9.28 10.00
CA VAL A 50 5.27 -9.60 8.58
C VAL A 50 5.93 -8.42 7.87
N LYS A 51 7.04 -8.68 7.17
CA LYS A 51 7.68 -7.68 6.31
C LYS A 51 6.77 -7.33 5.14
N ARG A 52 6.49 -6.04 4.98
CA ARG A 52 5.59 -5.47 3.98
C ARG A 52 6.26 -4.31 3.24
N PRO A 53 5.79 -3.96 2.03
CA PRO A 53 6.31 -2.81 1.30
C PRO A 53 5.96 -1.50 2.01
N ASN A 54 6.78 -0.47 1.82
CA ASN A 54 6.52 0.86 2.36
C ASN A 54 5.50 1.60 1.51
N LEU A 55 4.46 2.15 2.13
CA LEU A 55 3.62 3.16 1.48
C LEU A 55 4.34 4.50 1.41
N ARG A 56 4.22 5.19 0.28
CA ARG A 56 4.81 6.52 0.06
C ARG A 56 3.82 7.49 -0.56
N GLY A 57 4.01 8.78 -0.26
CA GLY A 57 3.14 9.86 -0.75
C GLY A 57 1.76 9.87 -0.08
N ILE A 58 1.69 9.41 1.16
CA ILE A 58 0.45 9.31 1.96
C ILE A 58 -0.11 10.67 2.34
N GLU A 59 0.72 11.72 2.42
CA GLU A 59 0.31 13.07 2.82
C GLU A 59 -0.35 13.86 1.70
N ALA A 60 -0.02 13.53 0.45
CA ALA A 60 -0.54 14.22 -0.73
C ALA A 60 -1.74 13.49 -1.36
N THR A 61 -2.33 12.52 -0.67
CA THR A 61 -3.33 11.61 -1.25
C THR A 61 -4.62 11.55 -0.45
N SER A 62 -5.67 11.02 -1.05
CA SER A 62 -6.96 10.83 -0.38
C SER A 62 -6.95 9.55 0.47
N PRO A 63 -7.72 9.49 1.57
CA PRO A 63 -7.90 8.26 2.36
C PRO A 63 -8.37 7.07 1.51
N THR A 64 -9.21 7.34 0.49
CA THR A 64 -9.67 6.32 -0.46
C THR A 64 -8.54 5.68 -1.26
N ARG A 65 -7.49 6.45 -1.61
CA ARG A 65 -6.34 5.92 -2.34
C ARG A 65 -5.43 5.09 -1.44
N VAL A 66 -5.28 5.48 -0.18
CA VAL A 66 -4.61 4.64 0.84
C VAL A 66 -5.33 3.31 0.97
N GLN A 67 -6.66 3.33 1.10
CA GLN A 67 -7.49 2.12 1.15
C GLN A 67 -7.32 1.24 -0.09
N ALA A 68 -7.34 1.84 -1.28
CA ALA A 68 -7.10 1.11 -2.52
C ALA A 68 -5.73 0.42 -2.52
N ALA A 69 -4.68 1.08 -2.06
CA ALA A 69 -3.34 0.46 -1.96
C ALA A 69 -3.28 -0.69 -0.96
N LEU A 70 -3.97 -0.58 0.19
CA LEU A 70 -4.08 -1.68 1.14
C LEU A 70 -4.81 -2.88 0.53
N ALA A 71 -5.91 -2.63 -0.20
CA ALA A 71 -6.66 -3.68 -0.91
C ALA A 71 -5.82 -4.34 -2.01
N ILE A 72 -5.09 -3.56 -2.81
CA ILE A 72 -4.16 -4.07 -3.83
C ILE A 72 -3.13 -4.99 -3.18
N TRP A 73 -2.50 -4.56 -2.08
CA TRP A 73 -1.51 -5.39 -1.39
C TRP A 73 -2.14 -6.66 -0.83
N GLN A 74 -3.33 -6.58 -0.23
CA GLN A 74 -4.03 -7.75 0.30
C GLN A 74 -4.29 -8.81 -0.78
N THR A 75 -4.63 -8.39 -2.01
CA THR A 75 -4.81 -9.30 -3.15
C THR A 75 -3.49 -9.90 -3.63
N LEU A 76 -2.39 -9.14 -3.61
CA LEU A 76 -1.10 -9.55 -4.18
C LEU A 76 -0.18 -10.30 -3.20
N GLU A 77 -0.30 -10.07 -1.89
CA GLU A 77 0.65 -10.50 -0.86
C GLU A 77 0.91 -12.02 -0.88
N SER A 78 -0.11 -12.84 -1.12
CA SER A 78 0.00 -14.30 -1.17
C SER A 78 0.48 -14.86 -2.51
N GLN A 79 0.48 -14.03 -3.56
CA GLN A 79 0.73 -14.46 -4.95
C GLN A 79 2.13 -14.11 -5.45
N LEU A 80 2.79 -13.16 -4.79
CA LEU A 80 4.11 -12.65 -5.13
C LEU A 80 5.19 -13.24 -4.20
N GLU A 81 6.44 -13.28 -4.69
CA GLU A 81 7.59 -13.62 -3.87
C GLU A 81 7.73 -12.61 -2.70
N ARG A 82 8.03 -13.11 -1.50
CA ARG A 82 8.22 -12.26 -0.32
C ARG A 82 9.35 -11.27 -0.53
N GLY A 83 9.07 -9.99 -0.27
CA GLY A 83 10.04 -8.90 -0.44
C GLY A 83 10.35 -8.56 -1.90
N LEU A 84 9.57 -9.09 -2.86
CA LEU A 84 9.66 -8.65 -4.25
C LEU A 84 9.28 -7.18 -4.38
N VAL A 85 8.13 -6.79 -3.84
CA VAL A 85 7.69 -5.38 -3.79
C VAL A 85 8.28 -4.74 -2.54
N THR A 86 8.96 -3.61 -2.71
CA THR A 86 9.60 -2.85 -1.62
C THR A 86 8.82 -1.60 -1.26
N ASP A 87 8.16 -0.99 -2.24
CA ASP A 87 7.44 0.28 -2.07
C ASP A 87 6.15 0.29 -2.88
N ILE A 88 5.12 0.97 -2.35
CA ILE A 88 3.87 1.29 -3.03
C ILE A 88 3.70 2.81 -2.98
N VAL A 89 3.84 3.46 -4.13
CA VAL A 89 3.78 4.91 -4.26
C VAL A 89 2.36 5.30 -4.71
N LEU A 90 1.68 6.13 -3.92
CA LEU A 90 0.24 6.40 -4.10
C LEU A 90 -0.07 7.46 -5.17
N ASN A 91 0.88 8.34 -5.45
CA ASN A 91 0.71 9.43 -6.42
C ASN A 91 1.91 9.49 -7.36
N ASP A 92 2.32 8.35 -7.90
CA ASP A 92 3.40 8.34 -8.88
C ASP A 92 2.91 8.80 -10.25
N THR A 93 3.81 9.35 -11.06
CA THR A 93 3.55 9.71 -12.46
C THR A 93 3.29 8.46 -13.30
N LEU A 94 2.18 8.41 -14.02
CA LEU A 94 1.82 7.27 -14.88
C LEU A 94 2.27 7.47 -16.33
N ASP A 95 2.29 8.72 -16.79
CA ASP A 95 2.63 9.12 -18.14
C ASP A 95 3.09 10.58 -18.17
N ASP A 96 3.70 10.98 -19.30
CA ASP A 96 4.23 12.34 -19.52
C ASP A 96 3.13 13.41 -19.58
N ARG A 97 1.86 13.01 -19.64
CA ARG A 97 0.70 13.92 -19.64
C ARG A 97 0.30 14.35 -18.23
N GLY A 98 1.03 13.90 -17.20
CA GLY A 98 0.83 14.32 -15.82
C GLY A 98 -0.18 13.48 -15.05
N SER A 99 -0.66 12.36 -15.61
CA SER A 99 -1.56 11.46 -14.89
C SER A 99 -0.85 10.86 -13.67
N ARG A 100 -1.54 10.73 -12.53
CA ARG A 100 -0.96 10.18 -11.29
C ARG A 100 -1.76 9.03 -10.71
N GLY A 101 -1.09 7.98 -10.29
CA GLY A 101 -1.73 6.76 -9.78
C GLY A 101 -0.85 5.97 -8.82
N ILE A 102 -1.32 4.76 -8.52
CA ILE A 102 -0.61 3.81 -7.68
C ILE A 102 0.39 3.04 -8.53
N VAL A 103 1.65 3.01 -8.08
CA VAL A 103 2.73 2.23 -8.69
C VAL A 103 3.44 1.45 -7.60
N LEU A 104 3.64 0.15 -7.83
CA LEU A 104 4.41 -0.70 -6.93
C LEU A 104 5.83 -0.84 -7.50
N TYR A 105 6.83 -0.73 -6.64
CA TYR A 105 8.24 -0.84 -7.00
C TYR A 105 8.81 -2.15 -6.50
N THR A 106 9.52 -2.86 -7.37
CA THR A 106 10.21 -4.10 -7.01
C THR A 106 11.61 -3.82 -6.46
N ARG A 107 12.19 -4.81 -5.75
CA ARG A 107 13.58 -4.77 -5.30
C ARG A 107 14.59 -4.61 -6.43
N GLN A 108 14.22 -5.02 -7.66
CA GLN A 108 15.02 -4.84 -8.87
C GLN A 108 14.80 -3.47 -9.53
N GLY A 109 13.96 -2.60 -8.96
CA GLY A 109 13.65 -1.27 -9.48
C GLY A 109 12.66 -1.26 -10.64
N SER A 110 11.88 -2.32 -10.83
CA SER A 110 10.84 -2.37 -11.87
C SER A 110 9.58 -1.67 -11.39
N ARG A 111 8.91 -0.97 -12.32
CA ARG A 111 7.65 -0.26 -12.06
C ARG A 111 6.45 -1.16 -12.40
N LEU A 112 5.64 -1.51 -11.41
CA LEU A 112 4.38 -2.23 -11.61
C LEU A 112 3.25 -1.22 -11.55
N VAL A 113 2.84 -0.72 -12.72
CA VAL A 113 1.87 0.37 -12.85
C VAL A 113 0.46 -0.18 -12.70
N TRP A 114 -0.16 0.14 -11.56
CA TRP A 114 -1.56 -0.17 -11.31
C TRP A 114 -2.48 0.88 -11.95
N GLY A 115 -2.18 2.17 -11.77
CA GLY A 115 -3.01 3.27 -12.27
C GLY A 115 -3.87 3.92 -11.18
N ASP A 116 -4.92 4.64 -11.59
CA ASP A 116 -5.85 5.30 -10.67
C ASP A 116 -6.96 4.31 -10.28
N PRO A 117 -7.26 4.10 -8.98
CA PRO A 117 -8.39 3.28 -8.55
C PRO A 117 -9.74 3.68 -9.19
N ALA A 118 -9.92 4.96 -9.54
CA ALA A 118 -11.13 5.42 -10.23
C ALA A 118 -11.26 4.89 -11.67
N GLU A 119 -10.21 4.32 -12.26
CA GLU A 119 -10.23 3.80 -13.64
C GLU A 119 -11.02 2.50 -13.79
N GLU A 120 -11.41 1.82 -12.69
CA GLU A 120 -12.29 0.64 -12.75
C GLU A 120 -13.60 0.92 -13.48
N ARG A 121 -14.08 2.17 -13.44
CA ARG A 121 -15.26 2.63 -14.18
C ARG A 121 -15.15 2.47 -15.71
N TYR A 122 -13.94 2.29 -16.22
CA TYR A 122 -13.64 2.08 -17.63
C TYR A 122 -13.51 0.60 -18.03
N GLY A 123 -13.87 -0.32 -17.14
CA GLY A 123 -13.99 -1.75 -17.44
C GLY A 123 -12.79 -2.62 -17.07
N VAL A 124 -11.75 -2.05 -16.44
CA VAL A 124 -10.58 -2.79 -15.96
C VAL A 124 -10.77 -3.13 -14.47
N ARG A 125 -11.16 -4.36 -14.16
CA ARG A 125 -11.43 -4.79 -12.77
C ARG A 125 -10.14 -5.05 -12.01
N ALA A 126 -10.08 -4.71 -10.72
CA ALA A 126 -8.90 -4.96 -9.87
C ALA A 126 -8.41 -6.42 -9.88
N ASP A 127 -9.33 -7.39 -9.85
CA ASP A 127 -8.97 -8.82 -9.86
C ASP A 127 -8.29 -9.24 -11.16
N ASP A 128 -8.78 -8.74 -12.30
CA ASP A 128 -8.15 -8.98 -13.59
C ASP A 128 -6.75 -8.36 -13.63
N LYS A 129 -6.58 -7.12 -13.14
CA LYS A 129 -5.27 -6.47 -13.04
C LYS A 129 -4.30 -7.26 -12.18
N ALA A 130 -4.75 -7.76 -11.02
CA ALA A 130 -3.93 -8.59 -10.15
C ALA A 130 -3.50 -9.89 -10.85
N ARG A 131 -4.44 -10.59 -11.49
CA ARG A 131 -4.16 -11.83 -12.23
C ARG A 131 -3.15 -11.59 -13.34
N GLU A 132 -3.37 -10.58 -14.17
CA GLU A 132 -2.49 -10.26 -15.30
C GLU A 132 -1.11 -9.81 -14.84
N LEU A 133 -1.03 -9.03 -13.76
CA LEU A 133 0.25 -8.61 -13.18
C LEU A 133 1.05 -9.80 -12.67
N VAL A 134 0.43 -10.68 -11.89
CA VAL A 134 1.06 -11.90 -11.36
C VAL A 134 1.47 -12.84 -12.49
N HIS A 135 0.60 -13.03 -13.49
CA HIS A 135 0.90 -13.83 -14.67
C HIS A 135 2.12 -13.28 -15.41
N THR A 136 2.13 -11.98 -15.71
CA THR A 136 3.25 -11.33 -16.41
C THR A 136 4.56 -11.46 -15.63
N ILE A 137 4.56 -11.21 -14.32
CA ILE A 137 5.75 -11.37 -13.46
C ILE A 137 6.31 -12.79 -13.56
N ARG A 138 5.44 -13.81 -13.49
CA ARG A 138 5.85 -15.21 -13.58
C ARG A 138 6.38 -15.59 -14.96
N CYS A 139 5.81 -15.05 -16.03
CA CYS A 139 6.23 -15.34 -17.40
C CYS A 139 7.56 -14.67 -17.76
N GLN A 140 7.84 -13.46 -17.27
CA GLN A 140 9.08 -12.76 -17.61
C GLN A 140 10.31 -13.37 -16.94
N GLY A 141 10.15 -13.97 -15.75
CA GLY A 141 11.22 -14.67 -15.02
C GLY A 141 12.25 -13.72 -14.38
N ASP A 142 12.86 -12.83 -15.17
CA ASP A 142 13.85 -11.85 -14.72
C ASP A 142 13.32 -10.42 -14.80
N LEU A 143 12.81 -9.94 -13.67
CA LEU A 143 12.38 -8.53 -13.53
C LEU A 143 13.56 -7.55 -13.60
N GLY A 144 14.81 -7.99 -13.46
CA GLY A 144 16.01 -7.20 -13.70
C GLY A 144 16.15 -6.69 -15.14
N ARG A 145 15.42 -7.27 -16.10
CA ARG A 145 15.36 -6.80 -17.49
C ARG A 145 14.12 -5.96 -17.81
N ILE A 146 13.16 -5.90 -16.89
CA ILE A 146 11.88 -5.25 -17.10
C ILE A 146 11.88 -3.88 -16.42
N ALA A 147 11.77 -2.81 -17.21
CA ALA A 147 11.62 -1.45 -16.69
C ALA A 147 10.23 -1.26 -16.07
N MET A 148 9.19 -1.73 -16.75
CA MET A 148 7.80 -1.50 -16.38
C MET A 148 6.89 -2.65 -16.78
N ILE A 149 5.91 -2.97 -15.94
CA ILE A 149 4.71 -3.75 -16.29
C ILE A 149 3.51 -2.84 -16.04
N ASN A 150 2.66 -2.64 -17.04
CA ASN A 150 1.52 -1.74 -16.97
C ASN A 150 0.22 -2.54 -17.15
N VAL A 151 -0.59 -2.59 -16.09
CA VAL A 151 -1.89 -3.28 -16.06
C VAL A 151 -3.06 -2.30 -16.02
N ARG A 152 -2.83 -1.01 -16.31
CA ARG A 152 -3.85 0.03 -16.31
C ARG A 152 -4.92 -0.18 -17.39
N PHE A 153 -4.56 -0.86 -18.46
CA PHE A 153 -5.37 -1.01 -19.67
C PHE A 153 -5.91 -2.43 -19.82
N ASN A 154 -6.98 -2.58 -20.61
CA ASN A 154 -7.56 -3.89 -20.94
C ASN A 154 -6.53 -4.87 -21.52
N GLN A 155 -5.54 -4.36 -22.26
CA GLN A 155 -4.40 -5.13 -22.72
C GLN A 155 -3.16 -4.70 -21.93
N PRO A 156 -2.73 -5.49 -20.94
CA PRO A 156 -1.53 -5.20 -20.18
C PRO A 156 -0.29 -5.35 -21.06
N PHE A 157 0.75 -4.56 -20.79
CA PHE A 157 2.01 -4.63 -21.52
C PHE A 157 3.20 -4.42 -20.59
N PHE A 158 4.39 -4.73 -21.06
CA PHE A 158 5.64 -4.47 -20.35
C PHE A 158 6.66 -3.79 -21.26
N VAL A 159 7.62 -3.11 -20.63
CA VAL A 159 8.72 -2.42 -21.30
C VAL A 159 10.03 -2.95 -20.73
N LEU A 160 10.97 -3.28 -21.61
CA LEU A 160 12.31 -3.74 -21.24
C LEU A 160 13.19 -2.55 -20.84
N ARG A 161 14.22 -2.82 -20.04
CA ARG A 161 15.31 -1.87 -19.83
C ARG A 161 16.19 -1.82 -21.07
N ASP A 162 16.62 -0.62 -21.45
CA ASP A 162 17.66 -0.40 -22.45
C ASP A 162 19.03 -0.88 -21.95
#